data_AF-A0A6G2CP95-F1
#
_entry.id   AF-A0A6G2CP95-F1
#
_cell.length_a   1.000
_cell.length_b   1.000
_cell.length_c   1.000
_cell.angle_alpha   90.00
_cell.angle_beta   90.00
_cell.angle_gamma   90.00
#
_symmetry.space_group_name_H-M   'P 1'
#
loop_
_entity.id
_entity.type
_entity.pdbx_description
1 polymer ?
#
loop_
_entity_poly.entity_id
_entity_poly.type
_entity_poly.pdbx_seq_one_letter_code
_entity_poly.pdbx_strand_id
1 'polypeptide(L)'
;MFEKRFIGVFILFNLFIAALLLAHRMEYTFASVNNQYAIVNKSTFKQLSTERGENFKQDHFLIIYGSDDATENFKITERINESLTVLLESIDKTYELVTFEQFLNFSDFIAYDAIVINEEDLSVIPNSNLVMDYVEEGGSLILAQRPLIGEGLDLWSPYLGIEEIEGYTVEDSMVLTSNILIQGEGYTFSETVSTHALDIVLKDECEILVESVNEVPMIWKHDQGEGTVLVANGQFLAERMNRGLLTGILSEIKDDFIYPIVNAKVLHMDDYPMPVPEGTADIIYNEYQVNNEEFFYYIWWPNVLKTTQKYNMKINGYLIYNYENDVSDQDLLLNDIVRRDHLLLQGENLLKSGGELALHGFNHQPLRIHDYLPEEAAVLGYKTWDSIEAMVSSLSNLANYISEVYPNYTPQSYVAPSNILSEEGRVALKEAFPSLRSICALYDDGGVESSYQQEFGRGEDGIYDFPRYSSGYMLTEEAHWNILNGLTFNGVFSHFIHPDDVLDKDRNYGGMSWGELNEEFDKFMNYLSNDFGWLNNMSISEATNQLEEYVDSQIFFEYKENEISGYIENGKSINYYMMKTDKEITSSENCDYQLIDEGVYLISTNSNEFTLKLGE
;
A
#
# COMPACT_ATOMS: atom_id res chain seq x y z
N MET A 1 10.97 68.43 -25.32
CA MET A 1 10.88 67.51 -26.49
C MET A 1 11.30 66.08 -26.16
N PHE A 2 12.07 65.84 -25.08
CA PHE A 2 12.48 64.50 -24.63
C PHE A 2 11.37 63.69 -23.93
N GLU A 3 10.46 64.32 -23.19
CA GLU A 3 9.41 63.61 -22.44
C GLU A 3 8.41 62.85 -23.32
N LYS A 4 7.93 63.46 -24.42
CA LYS A 4 6.93 62.79 -25.29
C LYS A 4 7.49 61.56 -26.02
N ARG A 5 8.78 61.57 -26.38
CA ARG A 5 9.44 60.41 -27.02
C ARG A 5 9.70 59.31 -26.00
N PHE A 6 10.13 59.64 -24.79
CA PHE A 6 10.34 58.68 -23.73
C PHE A 6 9.03 58.00 -23.30
N ILE A 7 7.95 58.76 -23.13
CA ILE A 7 6.62 58.21 -22.81
C ILE A 7 6.13 57.27 -23.92
N GLY A 8 6.33 57.65 -25.20
CA GLY A 8 5.96 56.78 -26.32
C GLY A 8 6.74 55.46 -26.36
N VAL A 9 8.05 55.51 -26.09
CA VAL A 9 8.89 54.30 -26.02
C VAL A 9 8.53 53.43 -24.82
N PHE A 10 8.24 54.04 -23.66
CA PHE A 10 7.82 53.31 -22.46
C PHE A 10 6.46 52.61 -22.65
N ILE A 11 5.49 53.28 -23.29
CA ILE A 11 4.19 52.68 -23.61
C ILE A 11 4.38 51.52 -24.60
N LEU A 12 5.19 51.71 -25.66
CA LEU A 12 5.47 50.64 -26.63
C LEU A 12 6.18 49.44 -25.99
N PHE A 13 7.10 49.69 -25.06
CA PHE A 13 7.79 48.63 -24.33
C PHE A 13 6.84 47.84 -23.43
N ASN A 14 5.96 48.52 -22.68
CA ASN A 14 4.95 47.84 -21.86
C ASN A 14 3.91 47.10 -22.70
N LEU A 15 3.48 47.66 -23.84
CA LEU A 15 2.60 46.95 -24.78
C LEU A 15 3.28 45.73 -25.39
N PHE A 16 4.59 45.81 -25.67
CA PHE A 16 5.36 44.68 -26.15
C PHE A 16 5.52 43.58 -25.09
N ILE A 17 5.79 43.94 -23.83
CA ILE A 17 5.79 42.98 -22.72
C ILE A 17 4.39 42.38 -22.52
N ALA A 18 3.33 43.20 -22.55
CA ALA A 18 1.96 42.71 -22.44
C ALA A 18 1.60 41.76 -23.60
N ALA A 19 2.04 42.06 -24.83
CA ALA A 19 1.84 41.19 -25.98
C ALA A 19 2.65 39.89 -25.87
N LEU A 20 3.87 39.94 -25.33
CA LEU A 20 4.67 38.75 -25.03
C LEU A 20 4.02 37.89 -23.94
N LEU A 21 3.54 38.51 -22.85
CA LEU A 21 2.82 37.81 -21.78
C LEU A 21 1.51 37.21 -22.29
N LEU A 22 0.78 37.91 -23.18
CA LEU A 22 -0.42 37.39 -23.83
C LEU A 22 -0.10 36.26 -24.81
N ALA A 23 0.97 36.36 -25.60
CA ALA A 23 1.40 35.31 -26.51
C ALA A 23 1.84 34.06 -25.75
N HIS A 24 2.61 34.24 -24.67
CA HIS A 24 2.99 33.17 -23.74
C HIS A 24 1.76 32.56 -23.08
N ARG A 25 0.81 33.37 -22.58
CA ARG A 25 -0.47 32.88 -22.03
C ARG A 25 -1.28 32.11 -23.08
N MET A 26 -1.32 32.57 -24.33
CA MET A 26 -1.99 31.82 -25.42
C MET A 26 -1.30 30.49 -25.69
N GLU A 27 0.03 30.43 -25.71
CA GLU A 27 0.76 29.17 -25.86
C GLU A 27 0.46 28.19 -24.72
N TYR A 28 0.23 28.69 -23.49
CA TYR A 28 -0.26 27.89 -22.35
C TYR A 28 -1.73 27.47 -22.52
N THR A 29 -2.60 28.37 -22.99
CA THR A 29 -4.03 28.08 -23.20
C THR A 29 -4.29 27.14 -24.38
N PHE A 30 -3.35 27.06 -25.34
CA PHE A 30 -3.44 26.20 -26.54
C PHE A 30 -2.50 24.99 -26.50
N ALA A 31 -1.69 24.81 -25.45
CA ALA A 31 -0.98 23.56 -25.23
C ALA A 31 -2.01 22.48 -24.91
N SER A 32 -2.32 21.61 -25.88
CA SER A 32 -3.18 20.46 -25.65
C SER A 32 -2.48 19.53 -24.64
N VAL A 33 -2.92 19.56 -23.38
CA VAL A 33 -2.58 18.52 -22.41
C VAL A 33 -3.23 17.23 -22.91
N ASN A 34 -2.41 16.24 -23.20
CA ASN A 34 -2.87 14.88 -23.52
C ASN A 34 -2.50 13.98 -22.33
N ASN A 35 -3.19 12.85 -22.17
CA ASN A 35 -2.74 11.79 -21.26
C ASN A 35 -1.30 11.41 -21.62
N GLN A 36 -0.36 11.64 -20.71
CA GLN A 36 1.03 11.20 -20.84
C GLN A 36 1.17 9.73 -20.42
N TYR A 37 0.30 9.30 -19.50
CA TYR A 37 0.24 7.96 -18.95
C TYR A 37 -1.02 7.30 -19.50
N ALA A 38 -0.85 6.50 -20.54
CA ALA A 38 -1.93 5.66 -21.05
C ALA A 38 -1.68 4.25 -20.55
N ILE A 39 -2.72 3.62 -20.01
CA ILE A 39 -2.71 2.18 -19.79
C ILE A 39 -2.66 1.49 -21.16
N VAL A 40 -1.52 0.86 -21.47
CA VAL A 40 -1.18 0.36 -22.80
C VAL A 40 -1.79 -1.03 -23.00
N ASN A 41 -2.33 -1.30 -24.20
CA ASN A 41 -2.59 -2.67 -24.64
C ASN A 41 -1.25 -3.40 -24.82
N LYS A 42 -0.86 -4.21 -23.82
CA LYS A 42 0.38 -4.98 -23.81
C LYS A 42 0.31 -6.13 -24.83
N SER A 43 1.45 -6.46 -25.45
CA SER A 43 1.60 -7.62 -26.33
C SER A 43 1.84 -8.89 -25.53
N THR A 44 1.12 -9.96 -25.80
CA THR A 44 1.29 -11.26 -25.13
C THR A 44 2.68 -11.83 -25.42
N PHE A 45 3.44 -12.20 -24.38
CA PHE A 45 4.66 -12.98 -24.54
C PHE A 45 4.33 -14.39 -25.04
N LYS A 46 5.31 -15.06 -25.66
CA LYS A 46 5.11 -16.39 -26.26
C LYS A 46 4.94 -17.45 -25.16
N GLN A 47 3.80 -18.16 -25.15
CA GLN A 47 3.54 -19.25 -24.21
C GLN A 47 4.44 -20.48 -24.43
N LEU A 48 4.75 -21.20 -23.35
CA LEU A 48 5.51 -22.45 -23.37
C LEU A 48 4.71 -23.62 -23.97
N SER A 49 5.44 -24.67 -24.38
CA SER A 49 4.85 -25.96 -24.71
C SER A 49 4.49 -26.75 -23.45
N THR A 50 3.33 -27.41 -23.47
CA THR A 50 2.71 -28.16 -22.35
C THR A 50 3.64 -29.16 -21.63
N GLU A 51 4.62 -29.76 -22.32
CA GLU A 51 5.54 -30.76 -21.73
C GLU A 51 6.56 -30.18 -20.72
N ARG A 52 6.84 -28.87 -20.75
CA ARG A 52 7.83 -28.25 -19.84
C ARG A 52 7.21 -27.76 -18.52
N GLY A 53 5.88 -27.64 -18.47
CA GLY A 53 5.16 -27.10 -17.31
C GLY A 53 5.06 -28.07 -16.11
N GLU A 54 5.20 -29.38 -16.32
CA GLU A 54 5.02 -30.38 -15.24
C GLU A 54 6.08 -30.31 -14.13
N ASN A 55 7.24 -29.71 -14.40
CA ASN A 55 8.31 -29.56 -13.40
C ASN A 55 8.16 -28.30 -12.52
N PHE A 56 7.39 -27.32 -12.97
CA PHE A 56 7.21 -26.07 -12.23
C PHE A 56 6.04 -26.20 -11.27
N LYS A 57 6.26 -25.85 -10.01
CA LYS A 57 5.26 -25.94 -8.94
C LYS A 57 5.14 -24.62 -8.21
N GLN A 58 3.99 -24.43 -7.59
CA GLN A 58 3.80 -23.43 -6.55
C GLN A 58 3.99 -24.11 -5.20
N ASP A 59 4.50 -23.36 -4.23
CA ASP A 59 4.58 -23.86 -2.87
C ASP A 59 3.15 -24.08 -2.33
N HIS A 60 2.96 -25.14 -1.56
CA HIS A 60 1.67 -25.59 -1.08
C HIS A 60 1.61 -25.64 0.44
N PHE A 61 0.60 -24.98 1.02
CA PHE A 61 0.47 -24.78 2.47
C PHE A 61 -0.75 -25.52 3.02
N LEU A 62 -0.61 -26.12 4.20
CA LEU A 62 -1.75 -26.66 4.96
C LEU A 62 -2.05 -25.74 6.14
N ILE A 63 -3.22 -25.12 6.18
CA ILE A 63 -3.66 -24.28 7.30
C ILE A 63 -4.65 -25.08 8.15
N ILE A 64 -4.30 -25.30 9.41
CA ILE A 64 -5.09 -26.07 10.38
C ILE A 64 -5.64 -25.11 11.43
N TYR A 65 -6.95 -25.17 11.68
CA TYR A 65 -7.61 -24.30 12.65
C TYR A 65 -8.80 -24.97 13.37
N GLY A 66 -9.15 -24.43 14.53
CA GLY A 66 -10.34 -24.81 15.29
C GLY A 66 -11.61 -24.15 14.77
N SER A 67 -12.74 -24.86 14.81
CA SER A 67 -14.04 -24.42 14.26
C SER A 67 -15.12 -24.16 15.32
N ASP A 68 -14.76 -23.75 16.54
CA ASP A 68 -15.76 -23.49 17.60
C ASP A 68 -16.24 -22.03 17.55
N ASP A 69 -17.33 -21.81 16.79
CA ASP A 69 -17.92 -20.51 16.42
C ASP A 69 -18.41 -19.62 17.60
N ALA A 70 -18.29 -20.06 18.87
CA ALA A 70 -18.96 -19.44 20.01
C ALA A 70 -18.09 -18.50 20.89
N THR A 71 -16.82 -18.27 20.54
CA THR A 71 -15.87 -17.53 21.41
C THR A 71 -15.26 -16.28 20.73
N GLU A 72 -14.78 -15.31 21.50
CA GLU A 72 -14.03 -14.16 20.96
C GLU A 72 -12.73 -14.62 20.27
N ASN A 73 -12.11 -15.71 20.75
CA ASN A 73 -10.95 -16.33 20.13
C ASN A 73 -11.23 -16.78 18.69
N PHE A 74 -12.45 -17.24 18.40
CA PHE A 74 -12.82 -17.66 17.05
C PHE A 74 -12.72 -16.51 16.03
N LYS A 75 -13.08 -15.28 16.42
CA LYS A 75 -12.95 -14.11 15.53
C LYS A 75 -11.50 -13.78 15.20
N ILE A 76 -10.58 -13.97 16.16
CA ILE A 76 -9.15 -13.77 15.95
C ILE A 76 -8.62 -14.83 15.00
N THR A 77 -8.99 -16.09 15.21
CA THR A 77 -8.68 -17.20 14.30
C THR A 77 -9.18 -16.91 12.88
N GLU A 78 -10.42 -16.44 12.70
CA GLU A 78 -10.97 -16.06 11.39
C GLU A 78 -10.15 -14.94 10.72
N ARG A 79 -9.79 -13.87 11.44
CA ARG A 79 -8.99 -12.76 10.92
C ARG A 79 -7.58 -13.18 10.50
N ILE A 80 -6.95 -14.07 11.27
CA ILE A 80 -5.63 -14.63 10.92
C ILE A 80 -5.76 -15.53 9.69
N ASN A 81 -6.78 -16.38 9.62
CA ASN A 81 -7.05 -17.22 8.45
C ASN A 81 -7.29 -16.38 7.19
N GLU A 82 -8.11 -15.33 7.28
CA GLU A 82 -8.32 -14.38 6.18
C GLU A 82 -7.00 -13.74 5.73
N SER A 83 -6.17 -13.30 6.68
CA SER A 83 -4.87 -12.71 6.37
C SER A 83 -3.91 -13.70 5.70
N LEU A 84 -3.88 -14.96 6.16
CA LEU A 84 -3.11 -16.04 5.53
C LEU A 84 -3.59 -16.32 4.11
N THR A 85 -4.91 -16.46 3.89
CA THR A 85 -5.44 -16.80 2.56
C THR A 85 -5.25 -15.67 1.58
N VAL A 86 -5.54 -14.42 1.97
CA VAL A 86 -5.32 -13.24 1.12
C VAL A 86 -3.84 -13.09 0.78
N LEU A 87 -2.95 -13.29 1.75
CA LEU A 87 -1.51 -13.28 1.52
C LEU A 87 -1.11 -14.35 0.51
N LEU A 88 -1.40 -15.63 0.78
CA LEU A 88 -0.97 -16.75 -0.06
C LEU A 88 -1.48 -16.63 -1.50
N GLU A 89 -2.73 -16.18 -1.69
CA GLU A 89 -3.27 -15.89 -3.03
C GLU A 89 -2.52 -14.77 -3.73
N SER A 90 -2.17 -13.70 -3.01
CA SER A 90 -1.47 -12.56 -3.57
C SER A 90 -0.01 -12.87 -3.95
N ILE A 91 0.63 -13.83 -3.28
CA ILE A 91 2.01 -14.25 -3.52
C ILE A 91 2.13 -15.54 -4.36
N ASP A 92 1.09 -15.90 -5.10
CA ASP A 92 1.04 -17.06 -6.00
C ASP A 92 1.37 -18.39 -5.30
N LYS A 93 0.88 -18.56 -4.06
CA LYS A 93 1.00 -19.81 -3.29
C LYS A 93 -0.35 -20.50 -3.19
N THR A 94 -0.31 -21.81 -3.14
CA THR A 94 -1.52 -22.63 -3.02
C THR A 94 -1.70 -23.07 -1.57
N TYR A 95 -2.95 -23.27 -1.15
CA TYR A 95 -3.22 -23.70 0.22
C TYR A 95 -4.44 -24.62 0.32
N GLU A 96 -4.49 -25.35 1.42
CA GLU A 96 -5.67 -26.09 1.88
C GLU A 96 -6.02 -25.63 3.30
N LEU A 97 -7.26 -25.16 3.49
CA LEU A 97 -7.77 -24.74 4.80
C LEU A 97 -8.60 -25.88 5.40
N VAL A 98 -8.16 -26.39 6.55
CA VAL A 98 -8.65 -27.66 7.13
C VAL A 98 -9.01 -27.47 8.60
N THR A 99 -10.21 -27.91 9.00
CA THR A 99 -10.60 -27.94 10.42
C THR A 99 -9.98 -29.14 11.14
N PHE A 100 -9.87 -29.10 12.47
CA PHE A 100 -9.37 -30.25 13.23
C PHE A 100 -10.12 -31.57 12.98
N GLU A 101 -11.43 -31.50 12.75
CA GLU A 101 -12.24 -32.68 12.43
C GLU A 101 -11.83 -33.31 11.09
N GLN A 102 -11.50 -32.48 10.11
CA GLN A 102 -11.02 -32.94 8.82
C GLN A 102 -9.57 -33.46 8.91
N PHE A 103 -8.74 -32.76 9.70
CA PHE A 103 -7.33 -33.10 9.92
C PHE A 103 -7.12 -34.50 10.49
N LEU A 104 -8.08 -35.03 11.26
CA LEU A 104 -8.06 -36.42 11.75
C LEU A 104 -7.88 -37.48 10.65
N ASN A 105 -8.21 -37.16 9.40
CA ASN A 105 -8.11 -38.09 8.27
C ASN A 105 -6.77 -38.03 7.53
N PHE A 106 -5.86 -37.13 7.93
CA PHE A 106 -4.54 -37.00 7.33
C PHE A 106 -3.61 -38.11 7.81
N SER A 107 -2.77 -38.62 6.90
CA SER A 107 -1.81 -39.70 7.17
C SER A 107 -0.37 -39.38 6.82
N ASP A 108 -0.14 -38.33 6.02
CA ASP A 108 1.17 -37.81 5.63
C ASP A 108 1.05 -36.35 5.18
N PHE A 109 2.19 -35.67 5.07
CA PHE A 109 2.29 -34.24 4.75
C PHE A 109 3.28 -33.94 3.61
N ILE A 110 3.66 -34.96 2.84
CA ILE A 110 4.70 -34.85 1.80
C ILE A 110 4.36 -33.86 0.66
N ALA A 111 3.09 -33.50 0.55
CA ALA A 111 2.59 -32.57 -0.47
C ALA A 111 2.69 -31.09 -0.05
N TYR A 112 3.02 -30.80 1.21
CA TYR A 112 3.02 -29.43 1.74
C TYR A 112 4.45 -28.97 2.04
N ASP A 113 4.78 -27.76 1.60
CA ASP A 113 6.03 -27.07 1.90
C ASP A 113 6.04 -26.51 3.32
N ALA A 114 4.86 -26.13 3.85
CA ALA A 114 4.70 -25.79 5.25
C ALA A 114 3.29 -26.08 5.78
N ILE A 115 3.23 -26.33 7.09
CA ILE A 115 2.00 -26.44 7.87
C ILE A 115 1.87 -25.18 8.73
N VAL A 116 0.71 -24.54 8.71
CA VAL A 116 0.35 -23.42 9.58
C VAL A 116 -0.70 -23.89 10.57
N ILE A 117 -0.42 -23.78 11.86
CA ILE A 117 -1.39 -24.03 12.92
C ILE A 117 -1.85 -22.69 13.47
N ASN A 118 -3.14 -22.43 13.30
CA ASN A 118 -3.80 -21.24 13.83
C ASN A 118 -4.73 -21.65 14.98
N GLU A 119 -4.13 -22.01 16.11
CA GLU A 119 -4.83 -22.40 17.35
C GLU A 119 -3.97 -22.10 18.58
N GLU A 120 -4.60 -21.58 19.64
CA GLU A 120 -3.90 -21.34 20.90
C GLU A 120 -3.85 -22.62 21.76
N ASP A 121 -4.93 -23.42 21.81
CA ASP A 121 -4.94 -24.67 22.58
C ASP A 121 -4.28 -25.82 21.81
N LEU A 122 -2.97 -25.99 21.98
CA LEU A 122 -2.23 -27.07 21.31
C LEU A 122 -2.65 -28.49 21.76
N SER A 123 -3.42 -28.64 22.83
CA SER A 123 -3.89 -29.95 23.31
C SER A 123 -4.98 -30.54 22.42
N VAL A 124 -5.66 -29.71 21.63
CA VAL A 124 -6.73 -30.16 20.73
C VAL A 124 -6.22 -30.60 19.36
N ILE A 125 -4.94 -30.36 19.05
CA ILE A 125 -4.34 -30.71 17.77
C ILE A 125 -4.30 -32.23 17.63
N PRO A 126 -5.07 -32.82 16.70
CA PRO A 126 -5.02 -34.26 16.47
C PRO A 126 -3.64 -34.66 15.93
N ASN A 127 -3.22 -35.91 16.16
CA ASN A 127 -2.00 -36.45 15.51
C ASN A 127 -0.76 -35.56 15.63
N SER A 128 -0.56 -34.86 16.77
CA SER A 128 0.57 -33.94 16.98
C SER A 128 1.93 -34.55 16.63
N ASN A 129 2.15 -35.83 16.95
CA ASN A 129 3.37 -36.56 16.59
C ASN A 129 3.62 -36.60 15.07
N LEU A 130 2.58 -36.69 14.24
CA LEU A 130 2.75 -36.72 12.78
C LEU A 130 3.24 -35.36 12.26
N VAL A 131 2.76 -34.26 12.85
CA VAL A 131 3.25 -32.91 12.54
C VAL A 131 4.71 -32.78 13.00
N MET A 132 5.00 -33.31 14.20
CA MET A 132 6.36 -33.31 14.75
C MET A 132 7.35 -34.05 13.84
N ASP A 133 7.00 -35.28 13.45
CA ASP A 133 7.78 -36.13 12.54
C ASP A 133 8.00 -35.42 11.18
N TYR A 134 6.99 -34.72 10.65
CA TYR A 134 7.11 -34.00 9.38
C TYR A 134 8.20 -32.92 9.38
N VAL A 135 8.29 -32.11 10.43
CA VAL A 135 9.36 -31.11 10.53
C VAL A 135 10.71 -31.78 10.79
N GLU A 136 10.77 -32.83 11.62
CA GLU A 136 12.04 -33.55 11.83
C GLU A 136 12.60 -34.11 10.50
N GLU A 137 11.72 -34.46 9.55
CA GLU A 137 12.04 -34.90 8.19
C GLU A 137 12.30 -33.78 7.17
N GLY A 138 12.26 -32.49 7.59
CA GLY A 138 12.59 -31.34 6.74
C GLY A 138 11.42 -30.42 6.39
N GLY A 139 10.23 -30.68 6.93
CA GLY A 139 9.06 -29.79 6.76
C GLY A 139 9.13 -28.53 7.62
N SER A 140 8.30 -27.54 7.31
CA SER A 140 8.25 -26.29 8.06
C SER A 140 6.91 -26.10 8.78
N LEU A 141 6.96 -25.66 10.04
CA LEU A 141 5.79 -25.41 10.87
C LEU A 141 5.73 -23.94 11.27
N ILE A 142 4.54 -23.34 11.15
CA ILE A 142 4.26 -22.01 11.68
C ILE A 142 3.14 -22.12 12.72
N LEU A 143 3.41 -21.69 13.95
CA LEU A 143 2.36 -21.35 14.90
C LEU A 143 1.97 -19.89 14.70
N ALA A 144 0.79 -19.65 14.12
CA ALA A 144 0.34 -18.31 13.73
C ALA A 144 -0.20 -17.47 14.91
N GLN A 145 -0.32 -18.09 16.09
CA GLN A 145 -0.73 -17.39 17.30
C GLN A 145 -0.14 -18.06 18.54
N ARG A 146 -0.18 -17.31 19.63
CA ARG A 146 0.37 -17.70 20.92
C ARG A 146 -0.31 -18.95 21.52
N PRO A 147 0.44 -19.98 21.93
CA PRO A 147 -0.16 -21.13 22.60
C PRO A 147 -0.62 -20.84 24.05
N LEU A 148 -1.64 -21.56 24.52
CA LEU A 148 -2.12 -21.48 25.90
C LEU A 148 -1.28 -22.36 26.85
N ILE A 149 -0.99 -21.85 28.04
CA ILE A 149 -0.35 -22.62 29.11
C ILE A 149 -1.25 -23.81 29.51
N GLY A 150 -0.72 -25.03 29.40
CA GLY A 150 -1.41 -26.27 29.72
C GLY A 150 -0.68 -27.49 29.17
N GLU A 151 -1.31 -28.67 29.25
CA GLU A 151 -0.71 -29.95 28.83
C GLU A 151 -0.27 -29.96 27.35
N GLY A 152 -0.99 -29.21 26.49
CA GLY A 152 -0.60 -29.00 25.10
C GLY A 152 0.75 -28.29 25.01
N LEU A 153 0.88 -27.08 25.55
CA LEU A 153 2.14 -26.36 25.52
C LEU A 153 3.27 -27.12 26.21
N ASP A 154 3.02 -27.83 27.31
CA ASP A 154 4.03 -28.67 27.99
C ASP A 154 4.60 -29.75 27.05
N LEU A 155 3.76 -30.34 26.19
CA LEU A 155 4.18 -31.32 25.19
C LEU A 155 5.01 -30.68 24.07
N TRP A 156 4.58 -29.52 23.57
CA TRP A 156 5.18 -28.87 22.41
C TRP A 156 6.42 -28.03 22.77
N SER A 157 6.57 -27.56 24.02
CA SER A 157 7.62 -26.60 24.42
C SER A 157 9.03 -26.96 23.96
N PRO A 158 9.54 -28.19 24.15
CA PRO A 158 10.90 -28.55 23.71
C PRO A 158 11.10 -28.42 22.20
N TYR A 159 10.02 -28.66 21.44
CA TYR A 159 9.97 -28.63 19.98
C TYR A 159 9.83 -27.21 19.44
N LEU A 160 9.17 -26.33 20.20
CA LEU A 160 9.09 -24.89 19.94
C LEU A 160 10.36 -24.14 20.39
N GLY A 161 11.35 -24.81 20.97
CA GLY A 161 12.57 -24.17 21.47
C GLY A 161 12.39 -23.46 22.82
N ILE A 162 11.31 -23.73 23.56
CA ILE A 162 11.02 -23.13 24.86
C ILE A 162 11.69 -23.96 25.97
N GLU A 163 12.51 -23.30 26.80
CA GLU A 163 13.16 -23.89 27.97
C GLU A 163 12.35 -23.68 29.25
N GLU A 164 11.87 -22.45 29.48
CA GLU A 164 11.06 -22.10 30.65
C GLU A 164 9.84 -21.24 30.25
N ILE A 165 8.73 -21.42 30.97
CA ILE A 165 7.50 -20.62 30.83
C ILE A 165 7.26 -19.91 32.16
N GLU A 166 7.34 -18.58 32.15
CA GLU A 166 7.17 -17.76 33.35
C GLU A 166 5.71 -17.35 33.55
N GLY A 167 4.96 -17.19 32.46
CA GLY A 167 3.54 -16.88 32.51
C GLY A 167 3.03 -16.15 31.27
N TYR A 168 2.06 -15.27 31.50
CA TYR A 168 1.53 -14.37 30.48
C TYR A 168 1.98 -12.95 30.78
N THR A 169 2.30 -12.21 29.73
CA THR A 169 2.60 -10.77 29.78
C THR A 169 1.78 -10.03 28.72
N VAL A 170 1.73 -8.70 28.84
CA VAL A 170 1.17 -7.82 27.83
C VAL A 170 2.30 -6.93 27.35
N GLU A 171 2.62 -7.04 26.07
CA GLU A 171 3.66 -6.23 25.45
C GLU A 171 3.03 -5.15 24.58
N ASP A 172 3.59 -3.95 24.70
CA ASP A 172 3.20 -2.74 23.99
C ASP A 172 4.26 -2.30 22.98
N SER A 173 5.14 -3.21 22.58
CA SER A 173 6.16 -2.92 21.59
C SER A 173 6.61 -4.14 20.78
N MET A 174 7.17 -3.86 19.60
CA MET A 174 7.87 -4.79 18.71
C MET A 174 9.16 -4.14 18.24
N VAL A 175 10.27 -4.79 18.54
CA VAL A 175 11.63 -4.48 18.09
C VAL A 175 12.00 -5.53 17.06
N LEU A 176 12.29 -5.09 15.84
CA LEU A 176 12.75 -5.97 14.77
C LEU A 176 14.22 -6.30 15.00
N THR A 177 14.53 -7.53 15.39
CA THR A 177 15.92 -7.99 15.62
C THR A 177 16.56 -8.56 14.35
N SER A 178 15.75 -8.79 13.32
CA SER A 178 16.17 -9.21 11.99
C SER A 178 15.46 -8.37 10.92
N ASN A 179 15.80 -8.63 9.66
CA ASN A 179 15.11 -8.07 8.51
C ASN A 179 13.86 -8.86 8.08
N ILE A 180 13.11 -9.41 9.05
CA ILE A 180 11.83 -10.06 8.78
C ILE A 180 10.84 -9.11 8.08
N LEU A 181 10.91 -7.81 8.39
CA LEU A 181 10.48 -6.76 7.48
C LEU A 181 11.71 -6.21 6.75
N ILE A 182 11.61 -6.08 5.44
CA ILE A 182 12.72 -5.67 4.57
C ILE A 182 13.21 -4.28 4.97
N GLN A 183 14.51 -4.18 5.27
CA GLN A 183 15.21 -3.00 5.79
C GLN A 183 14.63 -2.47 7.11
N GLY A 184 13.95 -3.34 7.88
CA GLY A 184 13.34 -3.01 9.16
C GLY A 184 14.21 -3.30 10.39
N GLU A 185 15.35 -3.99 10.25
CA GLU A 185 16.19 -4.38 11.39
C GLU A 185 16.56 -3.18 12.29
N GLY A 186 16.38 -3.35 13.60
CA GLY A 186 16.60 -2.34 14.62
C GLY A 186 15.45 -1.35 14.80
N TYR A 187 14.39 -1.42 13.99
CA TYR A 187 13.21 -0.58 14.17
C TYR A 187 12.40 -1.00 15.41
N THR A 188 11.85 -0.02 16.12
CA THR A 188 10.96 -0.23 17.27
C THR A 188 9.60 0.40 16.98
N PHE A 189 8.55 -0.40 17.13
CA PHE A 189 7.16 0.00 17.06
C PHE A 189 6.49 -0.20 18.42
N SER A 190 5.68 0.75 18.87
CA SER A 190 5.15 0.89 20.22
C SER A 190 3.85 1.69 20.32
N GLU A 191 3.53 2.56 19.36
CA GLU A 191 2.36 3.46 19.44
C GLU A 191 1.02 2.72 19.56
N THR A 192 0.84 1.58 18.89
CA THR A 192 -0.43 0.85 18.83
C THR A 192 -0.31 -0.65 19.13
N VAL A 193 0.88 -1.11 19.51
CA VAL A 193 1.06 -2.50 19.91
C VAL A 193 0.38 -2.71 21.26
N SER A 194 -0.46 -3.74 21.34
CA SER A 194 -0.99 -4.25 22.59
C SER A 194 -1.38 -5.70 22.38
N THR A 195 -0.52 -6.63 22.79
CA THR A 195 -0.75 -8.05 22.57
C THR A 195 -0.44 -8.88 23.81
N HIS A 196 -1.24 -9.93 24.01
CA HIS A 196 -1.00 -10.91 25.06
C HIS A 196 0.06 -11.89 24.56
N ALA A 197 1.21 -11.93 25.21
CA ALA A 197 2.35 -12.79 24.91
C ALA A 197 2.59 -13.79 26.05
N LEU A 198 3.32 -14.87 25.76
CA LEU A 198 3.91 -15.72 26.77
C LEU A 198 5.25 -15.12 27.19
N ASP A 199 5.47 -15.05 28.49
CA ASP A 199 6.78 -14.73 29.05
C ASP A 199 7.57 -16.05 29.15
N ILE A 200 8.62 -16.17 28.34
CA ILE A 200 9.33 -17.42 28.08
C ILE A 200 10.84 -17.20 27.98
N VAL A 201 11.57 -18.23 28.38
CA VAL A 201 13.01 -18.36 28.09
C VAL A 201 13.15 -19.36 26.95
N LEU A 202 13.74 -18.91 25.85
CA LEU A 202 14.08 -19.75 24.71
C LEU A 202 15.45 -20.39 24.90
N LYS A 203 15.68 -21.52 24.22
CA LYS A 203 17.01 -22.11 24.11
C LYS A 203 17.94 -21.18 23.34
N ASP A 204 19.24 -21.25 23.62
CA ASP A 204 20.31 -20.50 22.92
C ASP A 204 20.33 -20.71 21.40
N GLU A 205 19.75 -21.81 20.89
CA GLU A 205 19.69 -22.15 19.46
C GLU A 205 18.53 -21.49 18.71
N CYS A 206 17.61 -20.83 19.41
CA CYS A 206 16.53 -20.07 18.78
C CYS A 206 17.02 -18.74 18.20
N GLU A 207 16.58 -18.42 17.00
CA GLU A 207 16.77 -17.12 16.39
C GLU A 207 15.54 -16.24 16.65
N ILE A 208 15.71 -15.18 17.44
CA ILE A 208 14.64 -14.21 17.69
C ILE A 208 14.60 -13.24 16.51
N LEU A 209 13.45 -13.11 15.87
CA LEU A 209 13.22 -12.24 14.70
C LEU A 209 12.51 -10.93 15.11
N VAL A 210 11.68 -11.01 16.15
CA VAL A 210 11.03 -9.86 16.79
C VAL A 210 10.96 -10.09 18.30
N GLU A 211 11.28 -9.08 19.09
CA GLU A 211 11.12 -9.07 20.55
C GLU A 211 10.39 -7.80 21.02
N SER A 212 9.98 -7.72 22.27
CA SER A 212 9.52 -6.44 22.86
C SER A 212 10.69 -5.64 23.44
N VAL A 213 10.47 -4.37 23.81
CA VAL A 213 11.46 -3.56 24.55
C VAL A 213 11.80 -4.18 25.92
N ASN A 214 10.93 -5.05 26.46
CA ASN A 214 11.19 -5.80 27.69
C ASN A 214 11.92 -7.14 27.42
N GLU A 215 12.45 -7.35 26.21
CA GLU A 215 13.18 -8.55 25.80
C GLU A 215 12.31 -9.82 25.80
N VAL A 216 10.98 -9.67 25.65
CA VAL A 216 10.06 -10.82 25.49
C VAL A 216 10.05 -11.26 24.03
N PRO A 217 10.36 -12.53 23.70
CA PRO A 217 10.36 -13.01 22.32
C PRO A 217 8.95 -12.98 21.72
N MET A 218 8.78 -12.26 20.62
CA MET A 218 7.48 -12.07 19.94
C MET A 218 7.36 -12.94 18.69
N ILE A 219 8.44 -13.07 17.93
CA ILE A 219 8.57 -14.00 16.79
C ILE A 219 9.95 -14.64 16.86
N TRP A 220 10.02 -15.97 16.83
CA TRP A 220 11.29 -16.68 16.73
C TRP A 220 11.23 -17.88 15.80
N LYS A 221 12.41 -18.30 15.37
CA LYS A 221 12.68 -19.49 14.57
C LYS A 221 13.50 -20.49 15.40
N HIS A 222 13.19 -21.77 15.25
CA HIS A 222 13.89 -22.87 15.91
C HIS A 222 14.01 -24.04 14.94
N ASP A 223 15.25 -24.48 14.68
CA ASP A 223 15.49 -25.65 13.84
C ASP A 223 15.28 -26.93 14.63
N GLN A 224 14.57 -27.89 14.02
CA GLN A 224 14.20 -29.14 14.64
C GLN A 224 14.38 -30.29 13.64
N GLY A 225 15.40 -31.12 13.87
CA GLY A 225 15.82 -32.12 12.89
C GLY A 225 16.38 -31.44 11.64
N GLU A 226 15.82 -31.73 10.48
CA GLU A 226 16.18 -31.08 9.20
C GLU A 226 15.20 -29.96 8.80
N GLY A 227 14.18 -29.69 9.61
CA GLY A 227 13.14 -28.68 9.33
C GLY A 227 13.14 -27.54 10.34
N THR A 228 12.15 -26.66 10.20
CA THR A 228 12.13 -25.36 10.90
C THR A 228 10.75 -25.08 11.51
N VAL A 229 10.76 -24.54 12.72
CA VAL A 229 9.56 -24.09 13.45
C VAL A 229 9.62 -22.58 13.64
N LEU A 230 8.56 -21.88 13.24
CA LEU A 230 8.36 -20.46 13.50
C LEU A 230 7.17 -20.29 14.44
N VAL A 231 7.31 -19.40 15.43
CA VAL A 231 6.25 -19.12 16.40
C VAL A 231 5.97 -17.64 16.48
N ALA A 232 4.70 -17.25 16.31
CA ALA A 232 4.21 -15.92 16.61
C ALA A 232 3.58 -15.91 18.01
N ASN A 233 4.28 -15.32 18.97
CA ASN A 233 3.89 -15.23 20.38
C ASN A 233 3.01 -14.01 20.65
N GLY A 234 1.87 -13.97 19.96
CA GLY A 234 0.81 -13.01 20.19
C GLY A 234 -0.38 -13.26 19.27
N GLN A 235 -1.24 -12.25 19.16
CA GLN A 235 -2.40 -12.25 18.26
C GLN A 235 -2.31 -11.14 17.21
N PHE A 236 -1.17 -10.47 17.11
CA PHE A 236 -0.94 -9.33 16.24
C PHE A 236 -1.03 -9.66 14.74
N LEU A 237 -0.94 -10.93 14.35
CA LEU A 237 -1.15 -11.35 12.96
C LEU A 237 -2.63 -11.29 12.51
N ALA A 238 -3.56 -11.04 13.44
CA ALA A 238 -4.95 -10.75 13.12
C ALA A 238 -5.14 -9.34 12.53
N GLU A 239 -4.18 -8.44 12.77
CA GLU A 239 -4.22 -7.07 12.26
C GLU A 239 -3.78 -7.05 10.80
N ARG A 240 -4.64 -6.49 9.95
CA ARG A 240 -4.45 -6.48 8.50
C ARG A 240 -3.14 -5.79 8.10
N MET A 241 -2.79 -4.73 8.80
CA MET A 241 -1.55 -3.99 8.57
C MET A 241 -0.29 -4.84 8.80
N ASN A 242 -0.39 -5.92 9.58
CA ASN A 242 0.74 -6.83 9.88
C ASN A 242 0.91 -7.96 8.86
N ARG A 243 0.23 -7.93 7.71
CA ARG A 243 0.46 -8.94 6.65
C ARG A 243 1.88 -8.89 6.06
N GLY A 244 2.60 -7.77 6.21
CA GLY A 244 4.02 -7.72 5.90
C GLY A 244 4.84 -8.60 6.84
N LEU A 245 4.59 -8.56 8.15
CA LEU A 245 5.20 -9.47 9.13
C LEU A 245 4.88 -10.93 8.80
N LEU A 246 3.62 -11.22 8.44
CA LEU A 246 3.23 -12.55 8.03
C LEU A 246 3.99 -13.03 6.78
N THR A 247 4.20 -12.14 5.80
CA THR A 247 5.02 -12.42 4.62
C THR A 247 6.47 -12.70 5.01
N GLY A 248 7.02 -11.94 5.95
CA GLY A 248 8.33 -12.17 6.54
C GLY A 248 8.44 -13.56 7.17
N ILE A 249 7.47 -13.96 8.01
CA ILE A 249 7.40 -15.32 8.60
C ILE A 249 7.36 -16.40 7.52
N LEU A 250 6.54 -16.23 6.47
CA LEU A 250 6.48 -17.19 5.36
C LEU A 250 7.80 -17.27 4.60
N SER A 251 8.57 -16.18 4.53
CA SER A 251 9.87 -16.18 3.85
C SER A 251 10.97 -16.95 4.57
N GLU A 252 10.76 -17.27 5.85
CA GLU A 252 11.71 -18.03 6.69
C GLU A 252 11.48 -19.55 6.64
N ILE A 253 10.45 -20.03 5.93
CA ILE A 253 10.13 -21.48 5.94
C ILE A 253 11.13 -22.34 5.17
N LYS A 254 11.98 -21.72 4.35
CA LYS A 254 13.02 -22.40 3.54
C LYS A 254 14.06 -21.38 3.10
N ASP A 255 15.26 -21.87 2.80
CA ASP A 255 16.39 -21.03 2.38
C ASP A 255 16.07 -20.17 1.16
N ASP A 256 15.38 -20.72 0.16
CA ASP A 256 15.16 -20.07 -1.12
C ASP A 256 13.67 -19.74 -1.30
N PHE A 257 13.23 -18.59 -0.77
CA PHE A 257 11.84 -18.14 -0.85
C PHE A 257 11.67 -16.97 -1.82
N ILE A 258 10.86 -17.16 -2.86
CA ILE A 258 10.60 -16.15 -3.90
C ILE A 258 9.10 -15.95 -4.12
N TYR A 259 8.67 -14.69 -4.23
CA TYR A 259 7.27 -14.28 -4.39
C TYR A 259 7.09 -13.04 -5.26
N PRO A 260 5.96 -12.89 -5.97
CA PRO A 260 5.69 -11.71 -6.81
C PRO A 260 5.46 -10.46 -5.97
N ILE A 261 5.83 -9.30 -6.51
CA ILE A 261 5.53 -7.98 -5.95
C ILE A 261 5.11 -7.00 -7.05
N VAL A 262 4.43 -5.92 -6.66
CA VAL A 262 4.09 -4.83 -7.59
C VAL A 262 5.31 -3.95 -7.88
N ASN A 263 6.16 -3.68 -6.89
CA ASN A 263 7.34 -2.81 -7.01
C ASN A 263 7.00 -1.37 -7.44
N ALA A 264 6.14 -0.69 -6.67
CA ALA A 264 5.62 0.65 -7.00
C ALA A 264 5.80 1.64 -5.84
N LYS A 265 6.18 2.87 -6.18
CA LYS A 265 6.24 4.03 -5.28
C LYS A 265 5.31 5.12 -5.79
N VAL A 266 4.23 5.34 -5.05
CA VAL A 266 3.13 6.24 -5.42
C VAL A 266 2.90 7.27 -4.30
N LEU A 267 2.99 8.55 -4.66
CA LEU A 267 2.62 9.67 -3.80
C LEU A 267 1.28 10.26 -4.30
N HIS A 268 0.29 10.22 -3.43
CA HIS A 268 -1.03 10.78 -3.63
C HIS A 268 -1.09 12.18 -3.02
N MET A 269 -1.72 13.10 -3.72
CA MET A 269 -1.95 14.46 -3.24
C MET A 269 -3.44 14.72 -3.35
N ASP A 270 -4.12 14.42 -2.25
CA ASP A 270 -5.55 14.59 -2.13
C ASP A 270 -5.88 16.09 -2.12
N ASP A 271 -7.07 16.43 -2.58
CA ASP A 271 -7.51 17.81 -2.76
C ASP A 271 -6.62 18.65 -3.67
N TYR A 272 -5.84 18.10 -4.62
CA TYR A 272 -5.00 18.91 -5.51
C TYR A 272 -5.24 18.65 -7.00
N PRO A 273 -5.39 19.67 -7.85
CA PRO A 273 -5.39 21.11 -7.57
C PRO A 273 -6.57 21.56 -6.68
N MET A 274 -6.26 22.19 -5.54
CA MET A 274 -7.25 22.51 -4.50
C MET A 274 -8.13 23.72 -4.86
N PRO A 275 -9.42 23.76 -4.50
CA PRO A 275 -10.15 25.01 -4.37
C PRO A 275 -9.50 25.80 -3.21
N VAL A 276 -8.61 26.74 -3.55
CA VAL A 276 -7.79 27.45 -2.57
C VAL A 276 -8.66 28.12 -1.50
N PRO A 277 -8.39 27.90 -0.20
CA PRO A 277 -9.19 28.48 0.87
C PRO A 277 -9.07 30.00 0.86
N GLU A 278 -10.21 30.70 0.82
CA GLU A 278 -10.21 32.15 0.97
C GLU A 278 -9.79 32.55 2.40
N GLY A 279 -9.28 33.78 2.54
CA GLY A 279 -8.98 34.37 3.84
C GLY A 279 -7.53 34.23 4.29
N THR A 280 -7.33 34.28 5.60
CA THR A 280 -6.01 34.40 6.21
C THR A 280 -6.00 33.61 7.52
N ALA A 281 -5.32 32.47 7.51
CA ALA A 281 -5.09 31.67 8.71
C ALA A 281 -3.93 32.25 9.52
N ASP A 282 -4.10 32.31 10.85
CA ASP A 282 -3.06 32.85 11.74
C ASP A 282 -1.75 32.08 11.62
N ILE A 283 -1.80 30.75 11.46
CA ILE A 283 -0.61 29.90 11.33
C ILE A 283 0.23 30.25 10.11
N ILE A 284 -0.41 30.61 8.98
CA ILE A 284 0.26 31.07 7.76
C ILE A 284 0.73 32.52 7.91
N TYR A 285 -0.17 33.41 8.34
CA TYR A 285 0.10 34.85 8.35
C TYR A 285 1.23 35.20 9.31
N ASN A 286 1.27 34.58 10.49
CA ASN A 286 2.29 34.85 11.50
C ASN A 286 3.71 34.57 10.98
N GLU A 287 3.89 33.57 10.11
CA GLU A 287 5.19 33.19 9.56
C GLU A 287 5.51 33.92 8.24
N TYR A 288 4.56 33.95 7.31
CA TYR A 288 4.81 34.39 5.93
C TYR A 288 4.26 35.76 5.59
N GLN A 289 3.37 36.33 6.43
CA GLN A 289 2.72 37.63 6.21
C GLN A 289 1.95 37.73 4.89
N VAL A 290 1.41 36.60 4.43
CA VAL A 290 0.59 36.48 3.22
C VAL A 290 -0.76 35.84 3.54
N ASN A 291 -1.72 35.95 2.62
CA ASN A 291 -2.99 35.24 2.76
C ASN A 291 -2.86 33.76 2.35
N ASN A 292 -3.93 32.97 2.54
CA ASN A 292 -3.92 31.54 2.25
C ASN A 292 -3.63 31.26 0.76
N GLU A 293 -4.19 32.07 -0.14
CA GLU A 293 -3.99 31.91 -1.58
C GLU A 293 -2.53 32.10 -1.99
N GLU A 294 -1.95 33.24 -1.62
CA GLU A 294 -0.55 33.54 -1.87
C GLU A 294 0.38 32.47 -1.27
N PHE A 295 0.04 31.95 -0.09
CA PHE A 295 0.79 30.86 0.53
C PHE A 295 0.77 29.58 -0.30
N PHE A 296 -0.41 29.07 -0.67
CA PHE A 296 -0.50 27.81 -1.41
C PHE A 296 0.15 27.89 -2.79
N TYR A 297 0.00 29.04 -3.46
CA TYR A 297 0.58 29.27 -4.78
C TYR A 297 2.09 29.50 -4.76
N TYR A 298 2.59 30.36 -3.88
CA TYR A 298 3.96 30.88 -3.96
C TYR A 298 4.92 30.27 -2.95
N ILE A 299 4.42 29.52 -1.96
CA ILE A 299 5.24 28.93 -0.89
C ILE A 299 5.05 27.41 -0.86
N TRP A 300 3.85 26.93 -0.56
CA TRP A 300 3.57 25.51 -0.38
C TRP A 300 3.88 24.69 -1.65
N TRP A 301 3.26 25.02 -2.79
CA TRP A 301 3.46 24.26 -4.03
C TRP A 301 4.93 24.24 -4.49
N PRO A 302 5.66 25.38 -4.54
CA PRO A 302 7.08 25.37 -4.85
C PRO A 302 7.93 24.54 -3.87
N ASN A 303 7.56 24.50 -2.59
CA ASN A 303 8.25 23.71 -1.57
C ASN A 303 8.05 22.20 -1.82
N VAL A 304 6.79 21.77 -1.97
CA VAL A 304 6.46 20.37 -2.28
C VAL A 304 7.12 19.95 -3.60
N LEU A 305 6.98 20.75 -4.66
CA LEU A 305 7.58 20.48 -5.97
C LEU A 305 9.11 20.36 -5.90
N LYS A 306 9.77 21.21 -5.10
CA LYS A 306 11.21 21.13 -4.90
C LYS A 306 11.61 19.79 -4.26
N THR A 307 10.90 19.38 -3.21
CA THR A 307 11.17 18.12 -2.50
C THR A 307 10.90 16.91 -3.40
N THR A 308 9.76 16.87 -4.09
CA THR A 308 9.42 15.74 -4.97
C THR A 308 10.36 15.65 -6.17
N GLN A 309 10.80 16.77 -6.76
CA GLN A 309 11.82 16.75 -7.81
C GLN A 309 13.19 16.32 -7.29
N LYS A 310 13.58 16.75 -6.08
CA LYS A 310 14.86 16.38 -5.45
C LYS A 310 14.98 14.87 -5.27
N TYR A 311 13.91 14.20 -4.90
CA TYR A 311 13.88 12.76 -4.61
C TYR A 311 13.20 11.91 -5.69
N ASN A 312 12.99 12.49 -6.88
CA ASN A 312 12.35 11.82 -8.02
C ASN A 312 11.03 11.12 -7.64
N MET A 313 10.07 11.91 -7.14
CA MET A 313 8.72 11.50 -6.79
C MET A 313 7.72 12.14 -7.76
N LYS A 314 6.86 11.32 -8.38
CA LYS A 314 5.73 11.79 -9.18
C LYS A 314 4.56 12.10 -8.24
N ILE A 315 3.82 13.16 -8.55
CA ILE A 315 2.66 13.58 -7.77
C ILE A 315 1.40 13.15 -8.52
N ASN A 316 0.50 12.46 -7.83
CA ASN A 316 -0.84 12.15 -8.32
C ASN A 316 -1.84 13.06 -7.62
N GLY A 317 -2.26 14.14 -8.29
CA GLY A 317 -3.18 15.12 -7.74
C GLY A 317 -4.63 14.71 -7.96
N TYR A 318 -5.41 14.62 -6.89
CA TYR A 318 -6.81 14.25 -6.94
C TYR A 318 -7.71 15.49 -6.86
N LEU A 319 -8.35 15.82 -7.99
CA LEU A 319 -9.13 17.03 -8.18
C LEU A 319 -10.52 16.93 -7.53
N ILE A 320 -10.86 17.94 -6.74
CA ILE A 320 -12.25 18.30 -6.42
C ILE A 320 -12.69 19.57 -7.16
N TYR A 321 -14.01 19.74 -7.33
CA TYR A 321 -14.56 20.97 -7.90
C TYR A 321 -14.76 22.07 -6.84
N ASN A 322 -15.33 21.74 -5.67
CA ASN A 322 -15.51 22.65 -4.54
C ASN A 322 -15.73 21.89 -3.21
N TYR A 323 -15.95 22.64 -2.12
CA TYR A 323 -16.27 22.11 -0.78
C TYR A 323 -17.72 22.42 -0.35
N GLU A 324 -18.62 22.74 -1.29
CA GLU A 324 -20.01 23.10 -0.98
C GLU A 324 -20.83 21.87 -0.57
N ASN A 325 -21.75 22.00 0.37
CA ASN A 325 -22.57 20.87 0.83
C ASN A 325 -23.91 20.72 0.10
N ASP A 326 -24.07 21.33 -1.08
CA ASP A 326 -25.30 21.21 -1.86
C ASP A 326 -25.26 19.93 -2.72
N VAL A 327 -26.16 18.99 -2.40
CA VAL A 327 -26.35 17.72 -3.11
C VAL A 327 -27.59 17.76 -4.03
N SER A 328 -28.34 18.86 -4.02
CA SER A 328 -29.67 19.00 -4.62
C SER A 328 -29.72 19.85 -5.89
N ASP A 329 -28.91 20.92 -5.99
CA ASP A 329 -28.86 21.79 -7.18
C ASP A 329 -27.40 22.03 -7.62
N GLN A 330 -26.89 21.08 -8.39
CA GLN A 330 -25.49 21.05 -8.81
C GLN A 330 -25.20 22.05 -9.94
N ASP A 331 -26.20 22.43 -10.72
CA ASP A 331 -26.05 23.32 -11.88
C ASP A 331 -25.78 24.77 -11.43
N LEU A 332 -26.25 25.16 -10.24
CA LEU A 332 -25.92 26.44 -9.61
C LEU A 332 -24.42 26.60 -9.30
N LEU A 333 -23.71 25.47 -9.18
CA LEU A 333 -22.29 25.46 -8.88
C LEU A 333 -21.45 25.64 -10.16
N LEU A 334 -22.04 25.48 -11.35
CA LEU A 334 -21.37 25.60 -12.65
C LEU A 334 -21.32 27.06 -13.13
N ASN A 335 -20.26 27.41 -13.87
CA ASN A 335 -19.91 28.76 -14.39
C ASN A 335 -19.04 29.65 -13.49
N ASP A 336 -18.07 29.05 -12.80
CA ASP A 336 -17.03 29.80 -12.10
C ASP A 336 -15.74 29.93 -12.95
N ILE A 337 -15.54 31.13 -13.50
CA ILE A 337 -14.33 31.47 -14.28
C ILE A 337 -13.06 31.37 -13.41
N VAL A 338 -13.15 31.67 -12.12
CA VAL A 338 -12.01 31.63 -11.19
C VAL A 338 -11.54 30.20 -10.99
N ARG A 339 -12.47 29.26 -10.75
CA ARG A 339 -12.15 27.83 -10.64
C ARG A 339 -11.54 27.29 -11.92
N ARG A 340 -12.12 27.65 -13.08
CA ARG A 340 -11.57 27.28 -14.39
C ARG A 340 -10.12 27.75 -14.56
N ASP A 341 -9.85 29.02 -14.24
CA ASP A 341 -8.49 29.58 -14.33
C ASP A 341 -7.54 28.93 -13.31
N HIS A 342 -8.04 28.54 -12.13
CA HIS A 342 -7.28 27.79 -11.12
C HIS A 342 -6.85 26.41 -11.65
N LEU A 343 -7.80 25.59 -12.13
CA LEU A 343 -7.49 24.27 -12.68
C LEU A 343 -6.55 24.40 -13.88
N LEU A 344 -6.76 25.39 -14.74
CA LEU A 344 -5.87 25.64 -15.88
C LEU A 344 -4.44 25.91 -15.42
N LEU A 345 -4.23 26.72 -14.38
CA LEU A 345 -2.88 27.06 -13.91
C LEU A 345 -2.24 25.92 -13.11
N GLN A 346 -2.91 25.44 -12.07
CA GLN A 346 -2.32 24.47 -11.14
C GLN A 346 -2.34 23.04 -11.68
N GLY A 347 -3.39 22.67 -12.42
CA GLY A 347 -3.41 21.40 -13.14
C GLY A 347 -2.29 21.35 -14.18
N GLU A 348 -2.04 22.42 -14.92
CA GLU A 348 -0.94 22.46 -15.88
C GLU A 348 0.42 22.40 -15.20
N ASN A 349 0.60 23.06 -14.05
CA ASN A 349 1.83 22.95 -13.24
C ASN A 349 2.07 21.51 -12.77
N LEU A 350 1.04 20.82 -12.27
CA LEU A 350 1.09 19.41 -11.89
C LEU A 350 1.53 18.55 -13.09
N LEU A 351 0.84 18.67 -14.21
CA LEU A 351 1.09 17.87 -15.40
C LEU A 351 2.47 18.15 -16.02
N LYS A 352 2.93 19.42 -16.02
CA LYS A 352 4.28 19.80 -16.48
C LYS A 352 5.39 19.29 -15.56
N SER A 353 5.09 19.05 -14.29
CA SER A 353 6.03 18.42 -13.35
C SER A 353 6.20 16.92 -13.59
N GLY A 354 5.42 16.31 -14.49
CA GLY A 354 5.36 14.87 -14.69
C GLY A 354 4.39 14.17 -13.72
N GLY A 355 3.46 14.93 -13.12
CA GLY A 355 2.39 14.38 -12.30
C GLY A 355 1.16 13.95 -13.10
N GLU A 356 0.22 13.31 -12.42
CA GLU A 356 -1.05 12.84 -12.98
C GLU A 356 -2.22 13.56 -12.29
N LEU A 357 -3.24 13.94 -13.06
CA LEU A 357 -4.50 14.50 -12.56
C LEU A 357 -5.56 13.39 -12.48
N ALA A 358 -6.09 13.16 -11.28
CA ALA A 358 -7.07 12.15 -10.94
C ALA A 358 -8.32 12.79 -10.28
N LEU A 359 -9.29 11.98 -9.85
CA LEU A 359 -10.59 12.44 -9.36
C LEU A 359 -10.71 12.30 -7.84
N HIS A 360 -11.29 13.30 -7.18
CA HIS A 360 -11.59 13.25 -5.75
C HIS A 360 -13.06 13.60 -5.43
N GLY A 361 -13.95 13.50 -6.40
CA GLY A 361 -15.35 13.88 -6.26
C GLY A 361 -15.63 15.33 -6.65
N PHE A 362 -16.91 15.71 -6.64
CA PHE A 362 -17.33 17.03 -7.13
C PHE A 362 -17.25 18.07 -6.01
N ASN A 363 -18.07 17.95 -4.98
CA ASN A 363 -18.24 18.93 -3.92
C ASN A 363 -17.73 18.44 -2.55
N HIS A 364 -16.77 17.50 -2.57
CA HIS A 364 -16.21 16.81 -1.41
C HIS A 364 -17.26 16.12 -0.50
N GLN A 365 -18.47 15.84 -1.02
CA GLN A 365 -19.44 14.97 -0.33
C GLN A 365 -19.19 13.51 -0.71
N PRO A 366 -19.01 12.60 0.27
CA PRO A 366 -18.91 11.17 0.00
C PRO A 366 -20.07 10.65 -0.85
N LEU A 367 -19.77 9.74 -1.79
CA LEU A 367 -20.77 9.15 -2.67
C LEU A 367 -21.51 8.03 -1.93
N ARG A 368 -22.63 8.40 -1.29
CA ARG A 368 -23.52 7.49 -0.56
C ARG A 368 -24.94 8.03 -0.44
N ILE A 369 -25.90 7.12 -0.30
CA ILE A 369 -27.34 7.44 -0.17
C ILE A 369 -27.83 7.28 1.27
N HIS A 370 -27.29 6.29 1.99
CA HIS A 370 -27.70 5.98 3.35
C HIS A 370 -27.12 6.97 4.36
N ASP A 371 -27.85 7.23 5.44
CA ASP A 371 -27.42 8.12 6.52
C ASP A 371 -26.19 7.57 7.25
N TYR A 372 -25.37 8.47 7.80
CA TYR A 372 -24.25 8.10 8.68
C TYR A 372 -24.80 7.57 10.01
N LEU A 373 -23.99 6.80 10.73
CA LEU A 373 -24.30 6.56 12.13
C LEU A 373 -24.41 7.89 12.89
N PRO A 374 -25.31 8.03 13.88
CA PRO A 374 -25.53 9.31 14.57
C PRO A 374 -24.25 9.98 15.10
N GLU A 375 -23.32 9.18 15.61
CA GLU A 375 -22.01 9.56 16.10
C GLU A 375 -21.09 10.10 14.98
N GLU A 376 -21.06 9.44 13.83
CA GLU A 376 -20.30 9.87 12.66
C GLU A 376 -20.91 11.14 12.05
N ALA A 377 -22.23 11.21 11.93
CA ALA A 377 -22.95 12.37 11.42
C ALA A 377 -22.63 13.64 12.22
N ALA A 378 -22.47 13.51 13.54
CA ALA A 378 -22.17 14.62 14.44
C ALA A 378 -20.76 15.19 14.26
N VAL A 379 -19.82 14.38 13.77
CA VAL A 379 -18.41 14.76 13.57
C VAL A 379 -18.15 15.17 12.12
N LEU A 380 -18.64 14.37 11.16
CA LEU A 380 -18.33 14.54 9.72
C LEU A 380 -19.09 15.72 9.09
N GLY A 381 -20.35 15.95 9.48
CA GLY A 381 -21.15 17.06 8.95
C GLY A 381 -21.51 16.97 7.45
N TYR A 382 -21.29 15.83 6.80
CA TYR A 382 -21.63 15.59 5.39
C TYR A 382 -23.12 15.36 5.15
N LYS A 383 -23.57 15.65 3.93
CA LYS A 383 -24.90 15.29 3.43
C LYS A 383 -24.82 14.06 2.55
N THR A 384 -25.91 13.31 2.51
CA THR A 384 -26.10 12.13 1.66
C THR A 384 -26.79 12.52 0.35
N TRP A 385 -26.56 11.75 -0.70
CA TRP A 385 -27.17 11.98 -2.01
C TRP A 385 -28.56 11.35 -2.07
N ASP A 386 -29.49 12.00 -2.78
CA ASP A 386 -30.87 11.49 -2.90
C ASP A 386 -30.97 10.18 -3.69
N SER A 387 -30.07 9.96 -4.67
CA SER A 387 -30.07 8.76 -5.51
C SER A 387 -28.74 8.56 -6.27
N ILE A 388 -28.60 7.40 -6.92
CA ILE A 388 -27.49 7.11 -7.85
C ILE A 388 -27.46 8.14 -8.98
N GLU A 389 -28.61 8.49 -9.55
CA GLU A 389 -28.70 9.46 -10.64
C GLU A 389 -28.22 10.86 -10.20
N ALA A 390 -28.47 11.24 -8.95
CA ALA A 390 -27.95 12.49 -8.40
C ALA A 390 -26.41 12.47 -8.30
N MET A 391 -25.83 11.35 -7.86
CA MET A 391 -24.38 11.14 -7.84
C MET A 391 -23.80 11.19 -9.26
N VAL A 392 -24.41 10.47 -10.22
CA VAL A 392 -23.98 10.45 -11.63
C VAL A 392 -24.03 11.85 -12.25
N SER A 393 -25.08 12.62 -11.97
CA SER A 393 -25.19 14.01 -12.42
C SER A 393 -24.04 14.87 -11.91
N SER A 394 -23.69 14.74 -10.63
CA SER A 394 -22.62 15.52 -9.97
C SER A 394 -21.25 15.20 -10.58
N LEU A 395 -21.00 13.91 -10.77
CA LEU A 395 -19.77 13.42 -11.39
C LEU A 395 -19.70 13.75 -12.88
N SER A 396 -20.82 13.77 -13.60
CA SER A 396 -20.89 14.20 -15.00
C SER A 396 -20.57 15.70 -15.14
N ASN A 397 -20.99 16.51 -14.17
CA ASN A 397 -20.64 17.92 -14.09
C ASN A 397 -19.14 18.12 -13.87
N LEU A 398 -18.51 17.32 -13.00
CA LEU A 398 -17.05 17.27 -12.87
C LEU A 398 -16.37 16.87 -14.19
N ALA A 399 -16.87 15.83 -14.86
CA ALA A 399 -16.32 15.36 -16.14
C ALA A 399 -16.38 16.46 -17.22
N ASN A 400 -17.52 17.15 -17.33
CA ASN A 400 -17.71 18.27 -18.24
C ASN A 400 -16.72 19.39 -17.94
N TYR A 401 -16.58 19.78 -16.68
CA TYR A 401 -15.63 20.80 -16.24
C TYR A 401 -14.19 20.46 -16.64
N ILE A 402 -13.75 19.22 -16.40
CA ILE A 402 -12.41 18.76 -16.81
C ILE A 402 -12.27 18.82 -18.33
N SER A 403 -13.28 18.36 -19.09
CA SER A 403 -13.23 18.36 -20.56
C SER A 403 -13.21 19.77 -21.18
N GLU A 404 -13.80 20.77 -20.51
CA GLU A 404 -13.76 22.17 -20.94
C GLU A 404 -12.37 22.81 -20.76
N VAL A 405 -11.63 22.38 -19.72
CA VAL A 405 -10.27 22.87 -19.43
C VAL A 405 -9.22 22.07 -20.19
N TYR A 406 -9.36 20.73 -20.23
CA TYR A 406 -8.44 19.78 -20.83
C TYR A 406 -9.17 18.80 -21.78
N PRO A 407 -9.52 19.21 -23.01
CA PRO A 407 -10.34 18.41 -23.93
C PRO A 407 -9.75 17.05 -24.34
N ASN A 408 -8.43 16.90 -24.25
CA ASN A 408 -7.71 15.67 -24.64
C ASN A 408 -7.17 14.90 -23.41
N TYR A 409 -7.63 15.25 -22.21
CA TYR A 409 -7.25 14.60 -20.97
C TYR A 409 -8.43 13.82 -20.39
N THR A 410 -8.18 12.60 -19.96
CA THR A 410 -9.17 11.74 -19.30
C THR A 410 -8.57 11.17 -18.02
N PRO A 411 -9.05 11.59 -16.83
CA PRO A 411 -8.60 11.02 -15.57
C PRO A 411 -9.07 9.57 -15.44
N GLN A 412 -8.23 8.71 -14.85
CA GLN A 412 -8.47 7.26 -14.80
C GLN A 412 -8.49 6.69 -13.39
N SER A 413 -8.28 7.51 -12.37
CA SER A 413 -8.14 7.08 -10.98
C SER A 413 -8.99 7.94 -10.07
N TYR A 414 -9.45 7.37 -8.95
CA TYR A 414 -10.32 8.05 -7.99
C TYR A 414 -9.90 7.80 -6.54
N VAL A 415 -9.95 8.84 -5.72
CA VAL A 415 -9.92 8.73 -4.25
C VAL A 415 -11.25 9.25 -3.72
N ALA A 416 -11.85 8.56 -2.76
CA ALA A 416 -13.12 8.99 -2.19
C ALA A 416 -12.93 10.14 -1.17
N PRO A 417 -13.75 11.21 -1.21
CA PRO A 417 -13.76 12.23 -0.16
C PRO A 417 -13.83 11.61 1.24
N SER A 418 -12.95 12.05 2.14
CA SER A 418 -12.85 11.52 3.51
C SER A 418 -12.67 10.01 3.61
N ASN A 419 -12.23 9.38 2.52
CA ASN A 419 -12.10 7.92 2.40
C ASN A 419 -13.44 7.18 2.49
N ILE A 420 -14.58 7.79 2.12
CA ILE A 420 -15.90 7.16 2.24
C ILE A 420 -16.52 6.93 0.86
N LEU A 421 -16.81 5.68 0.52
CA LEU A 421 -17.46 5.28 -0.73
C LEU A 421 -18.43 4.11 -0.47
N SER A 422 -19.70 4.26 -0.83
CA SER A 422 -20.65 3.15 -0.78
C SER A 422 -20.64 2.33 -2.09
N GLU A 423 -21.23 1.15 -2.07
CA GLU A 423 -21.41 0.32 -3.27
C GLU A 423 -22.17 1.08 -4.37
N GLU A 424 -23.24 1.79 -4.01
CA GLU A 424 -23.99 2.64 -4.93
C GLU A 424 -23.16 3.80 -5.46
N GLY A 425 -22.27 4.34 -4.63
CA GLY A 425 -21.30 5.34 -5.02
C GLY A 425 -20.32 4.81 -6.07
N ARG A 426 -19.80 3.58 -5.89
CA ARG A 426 -18.91 2.91 -6.87
C ARG A 426 -19.64 2.67 -8.19
N VAL A 427 -20.92 2.29 -8.15
CA VAL A 427 -21.77 2.17 -9.35
C VAL A 427 -21.93 3.51 -10.06
N ALA A 428 -22.29 4.57 -9.34
CA ALA A 428 -22.45 5.91 -9.90
C ALA A 428 -21.14 6.43 -10.53
N LEU A 429 -20.01 6.15 -9.87
CA LEU A 429 -18.68 6.52 -10.34
C LEU A 429 -18.34 5.86 -11.67
N LYS A 430 -18.58 4.55 -11.79
CA LYS A 430 -18.34 3.81 -13.04
C LYS A 430 -19.26 4.28 -14.18
N GLU A 431 -20.50 4.64 -13.87
CA GLU A 431 -21.45 5.15 -14.86
C GLU A 431 -21.02 6.55 -15.38
N ALA A 432 -20.64 7.45 -14.48
CA ALA A 432 -20.21 8.81 -14.84
C ALA A 432 -18.82 8.84 -15.49
N PHE A 433 -17.91 7.95 -15.08
CA PHE A 433 -16.56 7.81 -15.62
C PHE A 433 -16.31 6.39 -16.13
N PRO A 434 -16.81 6.00 -17.32
CA PRO A 434 -16.59 4.67 -17.89
C PRO A 434 -15.12 4.33 -18.20
N SER A 435 -14.25 5.35 -18.16
CA SER A 435 -12.81 5.24 -18.36
C SER A 435 -12.02 5.10 -17.07
N LEU A 436 -12.70 5.11 -15.91
CA LEU A 436 -12.10 4.86 -14.61
C LEU A 436 -11.50 3.45 -14.59
N ARG A 437 -10.26 3.36 -14.12
CA ARG A 437 -9.47 2.14 -14.09
C ARG A 437 -9.03 1.76 -12.69
N SER A 438 -8.86 2.72 -11.79
CA SER A 438 -8.52 2.40 -10.39
C SER A 438 -9.22 3.28 -9.36
N ILE A 439 -9.39 2.71 -8.17
CA ILE A 439 -9.81 3.41 -6.95
C ILE A 439 -8.69 3.24 -5.93
N CYS A 440 -8.35 4.33 -5.23
CA CYS A 440 -7.31 4.36 -4.21
C CYS A 440 -7.94 4.66 -2.86
N ALA A 441 -8.37 3.63 -2.15
CA ALA A 441 -8.93 3.76 -0.81
C ALA A 441 -7.88 3.58 0.29
N LEU A 442 -8.30 3.31 1.52
CA LEU A 442 -7.40 2.94 2.61
C LEU A 442 -7.13 1.44 2.58
N TYR A 443 -5.91 1.04 2.95
CA TYR A 443 -5.61 -0.37 3.21
C TYR A 443 -6.20 -0.82 4.55
N ASP A 444 -6.12 0.04 5.55
CA ASP A 444 -6.71 -0.16 6.87
C ASP A 444 -7.54 1.06 7.28
N ASP A 445 -8.72 0.80 7.84
CA ASP A 445 -9.69 1.84 8.18
C ASP A 445 -9.52 2.39 9.61
N GLY A 446 -8.58 1.84 10.39
CA GLY A 446 -8.38 2.20 11.79
C GLY A 446 -9.61 1.93 12.67
N GLY A 447 -10.51 1.03 12.24
CA GLY A 447 -11.76 0.71 12.93
C GLY A 447 -12.89 1.73 12.73
N VAL A 448 -12.80 2.60 11.72
CA VAL A 448 -13.86 3.57 11.39
C VAL A 448 -14.85 2.94 10.40
N GLU A 449 -16.08 2.66 10.86
CA GLU A 449 -17.08 1.90 10.08
C GLU A 449 -17.45 2.53 8.73
N SER A 450 -17.48 3.85 8.62
CA SER A 450 -17.77 4.53 7.36
C SER A 450 -16.59 4.59 6.38
N SER A 451 -15.37 4.31 6.82
CA SER A 451 -14.19 4.33 5.96
C SER A 451 -14.24 3.19 4.94
N TYR A 452 -13.79 3.51 3.73
CA TYR A 452 -13.72 2.58 2.62
C TYR A 452 -12.36 1.92 2.59
N GLN A 453 -12.35 0.64 2.93
CA GLN A 453 -11.18 -0.22 2.95
C GLN A 453 -11.11 -1.07 1.67
N GLN A 454 -9.90 -1.32 1.15
CA GLN A 454 -9.70 -2.09 -0.08
C GLN A 454 -8.46 -2.97 -0.02
N GLU A 455 -8.54 -4.17 -0.63
CA GLU A 455 -7.36 -4.98 -0.95
C GLU A 455 -6.69 -4.52 -2.25
N PHE A 456 -5.42 -4.86 -2.43
CA PHE A 456 -4.80 -4.78 -3.75
C PHE A 456 -5.38 -5.85 -4.66
N GLY A 457 -5.95 -5.46 -5.80
CA GLY A 457 -6.53 -6.44 -6.69
C GLY A 457 -7.41 -5.83 -7.77
N ARG A 458 -8.34 -6.65 -8.26
CA ARG A 458 -9.31 -6.27 -9.28
C ARG A 458 -10.71 -6.59 -8.79
N GLY A 459 -11.53 -5.55 -8.62
CA GLY A 459 -12.94 -5.72 -8.27
C GLY A 459 -13.74 -6.40 -9.39
N GLU A 460 -14.92 -6.93 -9.05
CA GLU A 460 -15.81 -7.60 -10.01
C GLU A 460 -16.25 -6.70 -11.17
N ASP A 461 -16.24 -5.39 -10.94
CA ASP A 461 -16.54 -4.38 -11.94
C ASP A 461 -15.37 -4.12 -12.91
N GLY A 462 -14.23 -4.78 -12.71
CA GLY A 462 -13.03 -4.69 -13.51
C GLY A 462 -12.13 -3.50 -13.19
N ILE A 463 -12.49 -2.68 -12.19
CA ILE A 463 -11.68 -1.59 -11.66
C ILE A 463 -10.62 -2.18 -10.72
N TYR A 464 -9.40 -1.68 -10.83
CA TYR A 464 -8.29 -2.09 -9.97
C TYR A 464 -8.35 -1.32 -8.64
N ASP A 465 -8.20 -2.05 -7.55
CA ASP A 465 -8.18 -1.48 -6.21
C ASP A 465 -6.70 -1.33 -5.79
N PHE A 466 -6.29 -0.08 -5.52
CA PHE A 466 -4.90 0.30 -5.22
C PHE A 466 -4.87 1.11 -3.91
N PRO A 467 -5.01 0.44 -2.75
CA PRO A 467 -5.13 1.11 -1.46
C PRO A 467 -3.85 1.85 -1.03
N ARG A 468 -4.00 2.68 0.00
CA ARG A 468 -2.95 3.53 0.58
C ARG A 468 -2.62 3.08 2.01
N TYR A 469 -1.32 3.08 2.34
CA TYR A 469 -0.79 2.54 3.59
C TYR A 469 -0.58 3.59 4.68
N SER A 470 -0.24 4.83 4.30
CA SER A 470 0.15 5.87 5.25
C SER A 470 -0.18 7.27 4.74
N SER A 471 -0.07 8.26 5.62
CA SER A 471 -0.36 9.66 5.28
C SER A 471 0.42 10.68 6.10
N GLY A 472 0.44 11.93 5.62
CA GLY A 472 0.98 13.09 6.31
C GLY A 472 2.43 13.46 5.95
N TYR A 473 2.90 14.61 6.43
CA TYR A 473 4.22 15.15 6.04
C TYR A 473 5.38 14.55 6.85
N MET A 474 5.11 13.87 7.95
CA MET A 474 6.11 13.28 8.84
C MET A 474 6.08 11.77 8.77
N LEU A 475 7.26 11.15 8.86
CA LEU A 475 7.39 9.72 9.11
C LEU A 475 7.13 9.43 10.59
N THR A 476 5.86 9.27 10.95
CA THR A 476 5.47 8.80 12.30
C THR A 476 5.82 7.33 12.49
N GLU A 477 5.77 6.86 13.73
CA GLU A 477 6.06 5.46 14.06
C GLU A 477 5.06 4.50 13.38
N GLU A 478 3.76 4.83 13.44
CA GLU A 478 2.73 4.12 12.69
C GLU A 478 2.95 4.16 11.17
N ALA A 479 3.22 5.34 10.58
CA ALA A 479 3.44 5.45 9.14
C ALA A 479 4.65 4.61 8.69
N HIS A 480 5.73 4.59 9.48
CA HIS A 480 6.90 3.80 9.19
C HIS A 480 6.63 2.29 9.27
N TRP A 481 5.91 1.85 10.30
CA TRP A 481 5.49 0.45 10.44
C TRP A 481 4.63 0.00 9.25
N ASN A 482 3.66 0.81 8.85
CA ASN A 482 2.78 0.52 7.71
C ASN A 482 3.57 0.45 6.39
N ILE A 483 4.57 1.33 6.22
CA ILE A 483 5.46 1.31 5.06
C ILE A 483 6.29 0.03 5.02
N LEU A 484 6.98 -0.33 6.10
CA LEU A 484 7.78 -1.56 6.16
C LEU A 484 6.94 -2.81 5.87
N ASN A 485 5.70 -2.84 6.37
CA ASN A 485 4.77 -3.91 6.07
C ASN A 485 4.33 -3.93 4.60
N GLY A 486 3.97 -2.79 4.01
CA GLY A 486 3.58 -2.71 2.59
C GLY A 486 4.72 -3.10 1.64
N LEU A 487 5.95 -2.71 1.97
CA LEU A 487 7.14 -3.08 1.19
C LEU A 487 7.44 -4.57 1.25
N THR A 488 7.33 -5.19 2.43
CA THR A 488 7.56 -6.62 2.61
C THR A 488 6.41 -7.45 2.03
N PHE A 489 5.16 -6.98 2.13
CA PHE A 489 4.01 -7.71 1.64
C PHE A 489 3.94 -7.76 0.10
N ASN A 490 3.92 -6.60 -0.55
CA ASN A 490 3.68 -6.52 -2.00
C ASN A 490 4.60 -5.52 -2.72
N GLY A 491 5.65 -5.02 -2.06
CA GLY A 491 6.61 -4.09 -2.63
C GLY A 491 5.98 -2.75 -3.02
N VAL A 492 4.99 -2.25 -2.27
CA VAL A 492 4.33 -0.98 -2.54
C VAL A 492 4.57 0.04 -1.44
N PHE A 493 5.08 1.21 -1.85
CA PHE A 493 4.92 2.45 -1.11
C PHE A 493 3.73 3.23 -1.69
N SER A 494 2.69 3.44 -0.88
CA SER A 494 1.46 4.16 -1.26
C SER A 494 1.08 5.11 -0.13
N HIS A 495 1.33 6.40 -0.33
CA HIS A 495 1.28 7.42 0.72
C HIS A 495 0.56 8.68 0.24
N PHE A 496 -0.28 9.28 1.09
CA PHE A 496 -1.02 10.51 0.73
C PHE A 496 -0.72 11.71 1.64
N ILE A 497 -0.67 12.89 1.03
CA ILE A 497 -0.56 14.17 1.74
C ILE A 497 -1.71 15.08 1.31
N HIS A 498 -2.05 16.06 2.14
CA HIS A 498 -3.00 17.09 1.77
C HIS A 498 -2.39 18.49 1.89
N PRO A 499 -2.79 19.45 1.02
CA PRO A 499 -2.34 20.83 1.17
C PRO A 499 -2.83 21.47 2.48
N ASP A 500 -4.07 21.20 2.87
CA ASP A 500 -4.73 21.82 4.03
C ASP A 500 -4.32 21.23 5.37
N ASP A 501 -3.50 20.17 5.42
CA ASP A 501 -2.96 19.62 6.70
C ASP A 501 -2.34 20.73 7.56
N VAL A 502 -1.63 21.69 6.96
CA VAL A 502 -1.02 22.83 7.68
C VAL A 502 -2.05 23.71 8.42
N LEU A 503 -3.31 23.71 7.99
CA LEU A 503 -4.39 24.48 8.60
C LEU A 503 -5.09 23.74 9.74
N ASP A 504 -4.93 22.42 9.82
CA ASP A 504 -5.60 21.56 10.79
C ASP A 504 -4.61 21.11 11.88
N LYS A 505 -4.91 21.48 13.13
CA LYS A 505 -4.03 21.24 14.26
C LYS A 505 -3.82 19.74 14.54
N ASP A 506 -4.85 18.94 14.32
CA ASP A 506 -4.80 17.51 14.62
C ASP A 506 -4.03 16.79 13.51
N ARG A 507 -4.17 17.23 12.26
CA ARG A 507 -3.47 16.67 11.09
C ARG A 507 -2.02 17.15 10.94
N ASN A 508 -1.64 18.28 11.54
CA ASN A 508 -0.26 18.79 11.55
C ASN A 508 0.49 18.57 12.88
N TYR A 509 0.21 17.45 13.56
CA TYR A 509 1.00 16.99 14.71
C TYR A 509 1.02 17.98 15.88
N GLY A 510 -0.13 18.59 16.18
CA GLY A 510 -0.29 19.48 17.33
C GLY A 510 -0.04 20.96 17.04
N GLY A 511 -0.01 21.37 15.77
CA GLY A 511 0.11 22.77 15.35
C GLY A 511 1.46 23.15 14.77
N MET A 512 2.19 22.23 14.13
CA MET A 512 3.48 22.54 13.49
C MET A 512 3.32 23.62 12.41
N SER A 513 4.32 24.50 12.32
CA SER A 513 4.40 25.48 11.24
C SER A 513 4.68 24.81 9.89
N TRP A 514 4.41 25.51 8.77
CA TRP A 514 4.73 24.98 7.45
C TRP A 514 6.24 24.73 7.30
N GLY A 515 7.07 25.60 7.86
CA GLY A 515 8.53 25.45 7.81
C GLY A 515 8.99 24.13 8.42
N GLU A 516 8.41 23.74 9.56
CA GLU A 516 8.66 22.47 10.25
C GLU A 516 8.13 21.28 9.43
N LEU A 517 6.86 21.32 8.99
CA LEU A 517 6.25 20.26 8.18
C LEU A 517 7.04 20.01 6.89
N ASN A 518 7.47 21.06 6.21
CA ASN A 518 8.25 20.95 4.98
C ASN A 518 9.67 20.39 5.24
N GLU A 519 10.27 20.68 6.39
CA GLU A 519 11.55 20.07 6.78
C GLU A 519 11.38 18.56 7.04
N GLU A 520 10.34 18.17 7.78
CA GLU A 520 10.02 16.76 8.03
C GLU A 520 9.70 16.00 6.74
N PHE A 521 8.98 16.63 5.80
CA PHE A 521 8.73 16.04 4.50
C PHE A 521 10.00 15.84 3.67
N ASP A 522 10.94 16.79 3.70
CA ASP A 522 12.25 16.62 3.03
C ASP A 522 13.07 15.50 3.67
N LYS A 523 13.02 15.34 5.00
CA LYS A 523 13.69 14.24 5.72
C LYS A 523 13.06 12.90 5.39
N PHE A 524 11.73 12.82 5.40
CA PHE A 524 11.00 11.60 5.08
C PHE A 524 11.26 11.15 3.64
N MET A 525 11.14 12.04 2.67
CA MET A 525 11.43 11.70 1.27
C MET A 525 12.92 11.37 1.05
N ASN A 526 13.84 11.95 1.82
CA ASN A 526 15.26 11.56 1.82
C ASN A 526 15.44 10.11 2.28
N TYR A 527 14.84 9.75 3.41
CA TYR A 527 14.88 8.41 3.97
C TYR A 527 14.36 7.39 2.93
N LEU A 528 13.17 7.64 2.37
CA LEU A 528 12.60 6.77 1.33
C LEU A 528 13.49 6.63 0.09
N SER A 529 14.14 7.71 -0.34
CA SER A 529 14.98 7.68 -1.53
C SER A 529 16.31 6.96 -1.32
N ASN A 530 16.86 6.98 -0.11
CA ASN A 530 18.14 6.33 0.20
C ASN A 530 17.95 4.85 0.50
N ASP A 531 16.95 4.53 1.31
CA ASP A 531 16.77 3.19 1.84
C ASP A 531 15.94 2.37 0.84
N PHE A 532 14.86 2.93 0.29
CA PHE A 532 13.97 2.25 -0.66
C PHE A 532 14.15 2.73 -2.11
N GLY A 533 15.39 3.04 -2.50
CA GLY A 533 15.74 3.52 -3.84
C GLY A 533 15.49 2.52 -4.98
N TRP A 534 15.21 1.25 -4.64
CA TRP A 534 14.89 0.16 -5.57
C TRP A 534 13.44 0.20 -6.10
N LEU A 535 12.55 0.97 -5.46
CA LEU A 535 11.17 1.11 -5.91
C LEU A 535 11.02 1.98 -7.16
N ASN A 536 10.11 1.60 -8.06
CA ASN A 536 9.80 2.40 -9.22
C ASN A 536 8.87 3.56 -8.88
N ASN A 537 9.33 4.79 -9.08
CA ASN A 537 8.50 5.97 -8.98
C ASN A 537 7.49 6.05 -10.14
N MET A 538 6.19 5.98 -9.82
CA MET A 538 5.12 5.81 -10.79
C MET A 538 4.00 6.83 -10.61
N SER A 539 3.38 7.22 -11.73
CA SER A 539 2.03 7.78 -11.69
C SER A 539 1.05 6.67 -11.29
N ILE A 540 -0.14 7.03 -10.81
CA ILE A 540 -1.14 6.03 -10.42
C ILE A 540 -1.61 5.19 -11.61
N SER A 541 -1.69 5.74 -12.81
CA SER A 541 -1.96 4.97 -14.03
C SER A 541 -0.83 3.98 -14.36
N GLU A 542 0.44 4.34 -14.16
CA GLU A 542 1.57 3.42 -14.34
C GLU A 542 1.56 2.32 -13.28
N ALA A 543 1.31 2.67 -12.01
CA ALA A 543 1.20 1.71 -10.92
C ALA A 543 0.01 0.76 -11.11
N THR A 544 -1.11 1.24 -11.64
CA THR A 544 -2.27 0.41 -12.01
C THR A 544 -1.91 -0.59 -13.12
N ASN A 545 -1.06 -0.23 -14.08
CA ASN A 545 -0.57 -1.18 -15.09
C ASN A 545 0.30 -2.28 -14.50
N GLN A 546 1.06 -1.95 -13.47
CA GLN A 546 1.93 -2.89 -12.79
C GLN A 546 1.12 -3.80 -11.88
N LEU A 547 0.10 -3.26 -11.20
CA LEU A 547 -0.89 -4.06 -10.46
C LEU A 547 -1.67 -4.99 -11.39
N GLU A 548 -2.06 -4.54 -12.58
CA GLU A 548 -2.68 -5.41 -13.59
C GLU A 548 -1.77 -6.58 -13.97
N GLU A 549 -0.45 -6.37 -14.10
CA GLU A 549 0.50 -7.45 -14.34
C GLU A 549 0.55 -8.43 -13.16
N TYR A 550 0.71 -7.89 -11.96
CA TYR A 550 0.77 -8.66 -10.71
C TYR A 550 -0.47 -9.54 -10.51
N VAL A 551 -1.67 -9.01 -10.76
CA VAL A 551 -2.95 -9.73 -10.59
C VAL A 551 -3.20 -10.75 -11.71
N ASP A 552 -2.84 -10.44 -12.95
CA ASP A 552 -3.18 -11.28 -14.10
C ASP A 552 -2.14 -12.40 -14.37
N SER A 553 -0.91 -12.26 -13.86
CA SER A 553 0.16 -13.24 -14.05
C SER A 553 0.19 -14.28 -12.92
N GLN A 554 0.76 -15.45 -13.18
CA GLN A 554 1.01 -16.46 -12.15
C GLN A 554 2.42 -17.01 -12.29
N ILE A 555 3.18 -17.05 -11.20
CA ILE A 555 4.54 -17.62 -11.17
C ILE A 555 4.58 -19.04 -10.64
N PHE A 556 5.42 -19.87 -11.26
CA PHE A 556 5.74 -21.23 -10.85
C PHE A 556 7.26 -21.43 -10.83
N PHE A 557 7.78 -22.29 -9.96
CA PHE A 557 9.22 -22.48 -9.76
C PHE A 557 9.66 -23.95 -9.91
N GLU A 558 10.88 -24.15 -10.41
CA GLU A 558 11.64 -25.39 -10.35
C GLU A 558 12.93 -25.12 -9.54
N TYR A 559 13.10 -25.81 -8.41
CA TYR A 559 14.28 -25.69 -7.55
C TYR A 559 15.25 -26.84 -7.81
N LYS A 560 16.53 -26.51 -7.94
CA LYS A 560 17.67 -27.43 -7.95
C LYS A 560 18.72 -26.88 -6.98
N GLU A 561 19.66 -27.73 -6.58
CA GLU A 561 20.71 -27.44 -5.57
C GLU A 561 21.26 -25.99 -5.62
N ASN A 562 21.68 -25.54 -6.81
CA ASN A 562 22.26 -24.20 -7.04
C ASN A 562 21.56 -23.43 -8.19
N GLU A 563 20.31 -23.75 -8.49
CA GLU A 563 19.58 -23.13 -9.61
C GLU A 563 18.08 -23.03 -9.30
N ILE A 564 17.53 -21.84 -9.50
CA ILE A 564 16.08 -21.61 -9.46
C ILE A 564 15.63 -21.18 -10.86
N SER A 565 14.64 -21.88 -11.41
CA SER A 565 13.99 -21.47 -12.66
C SER A 565 12.56 -21.04 -12.38
N GLY A 566 12.16 -19.90 -12.93
CA GLY A 566 10.80 -19.37 -12.84
C GLY A 566 10.08 -19.43 -14.19
N TYR A 567 8.81 -19.80 -14.17
CA TYR A 567 7.90 -19.74 -15.31
C TYR A 567 6.67 -18.88 -14.99
N ILE A 568 6.42 -17.88 -15.82
CA ILE A 568 5.32 -16.92 -15.67
C ILE A 568 4.23 -17.26 -16.68
N GLU A 569 3.08 -17.68 -16.17
CA GLU A 569 1.87 -17.80 -16.97
C GLU A 569 1.20 -16.41 -17.11
N ASN A 570 0.64 -16.14 -18.29
CA ASN A 570 -0.08 -14.91 -18.62
C ASN A 570 0.70 -13.59 -18.46
N GLY A 571 2.03 -13.66 -18.31
CA GLY A 571 2.91 -12.48 -18.36
C GLY A 571 2.75 -11.69 -19.66
N LYS A 572 2.61 -10.37 -19.54
CA LYS A 572 2.44 -9.40 -20.64
C LYS A 572 3.44 -8.25 -20.58
N SER A 573 4.12 -8.03 -19.45
CA SER A 573 5.14 -6.99 -19.27
C SER A 573 6.19 -7.35 -18.22
N ILE A 574 6.89 -6.35 -17.68
CA ILE A 574 7.89 -6.58 -16.65
C ILE A 574 7.23 -7.10 -15.37
N ASN A 575 7.74 -8.22 -14.88
CA ASN A 575 7.35 -8.82 -13.63
C ASN A 575 8.45 -8.61 -12.60
N TYR A 576 8.06 -8.40 -11.34
CA TYR A 576 8.98 -8.21 -10.23
C TYR A 576 8.72 -9.26 -9.16
N TYR A 577 9.80 -9.75 -8.57
CA TYR A 577 9.76 -10.72 -7.50
C TYR A 577 10.71 -10.30 -6.39
N MET A 578 10.34 -10.61 -5.16
CA MET A 578 11.23 -10.56 -4.02
C MET A 578 11.76 -11.97 -3.77
N MET A 579 13.06 -12.10 -3.53
CA MET A 579 13.68 -13.38 -3.18
C MET A 579 14.51 -13.23 -1.91
N LYS A 580 14.20 -14.03 -0.88
CA LYS A 580 15.03 -14.20 0.31
C LYS A 580 15.88 -15.46 0.15
N THR A 581 17.19 -15.33 0.35
CA THR A 581 18.18 -16.43 0.29
C THR A 581 19.49 -16.06 0.98
N ASP A 582 20.09 -17.06 1.64
CA ASP A 582 21.45 -16.95 2.19
C ASP A 582 22.54 -17.16 1.12
N LYS A 583 22.16 -17.58 -0.08
CA LYS A 583 23.09 -17.85 -1.19
C LYS A 583 23.28 -16.61 -2.06
N GLU A 584 24.52 -16.35 -2.45
CA GLU A 584 24.81 -15.28 -3.42
C GLU A 584 24.30 -15.67 -4.82
N ILE A 585 23.60 -14.76 -5.51
CA ILE A 585 23.26 -14.95 -6.92
C ILE A 585 24.51 -14.72 -7.77
N THR A 586 25.05 -15.77 -8.38
CA THR A 586 26.29 -15.72 -9.17
C THR A 586 26.06 -15.31 -10.62
N SER A 587 24.90 -15.64 -11.19
CA SER A 587 24.49 -15.24 -12.55
C SER A 587 23.00 -15.44 -12.78
N SER A 588 22.46 -14.77 -13.80
CA SER A 588 21.06 -14.87 -14.21
C SER A 588 20.91 -15.04 -15.72
N GLU A 589 19.79 -15.63 -16.14
CA GLU A 589 19.36 -15.74 -17.54
C GLU A 589 17.93 -15.20 -17.67
N ASN A 590 17.71 -14.30 -18.62
CA ASN A 590 16.42 -13.62 -18.90
C ASN A 590 15.80 -12.81 -17.74
N CYS A 591 16.55 -12.55 -16.68
CA CYS A 591 16.16 -11.66 -15.59
C CYS A 591 17.37 -10.85 -15.08
N ASP A 592 17.08 -9.72 -14.45
CA ASP A 592 18.04 -8.93 -13.69
C ASP A 592 17.77 -9.10 -12.19
N TYR A 593 18.80 -8.95 -11.37
CA TYR A 593 18.69 -9.00 -9.91
C TYR A 593 19.44 -7.85 -9.24
N GLN A 594 18.96 -7.42 -8.08
CA GLN A 594 19.56 -6.38 -7.25
C GLN A 594 19.46 -6.79 -5.79
N LEU A 595 20.58 -6.82 -5.06
CA LEU A 595 20.55 -6.93 -3.60
C LEU A 595 19.96 -5.63 -3.01
N ILE A 596 18.90 -5.74 -2.22
CA ILE A 596 18.21 -4.60 -1.61
C ILE A 596 18.31 -4.60 -0.08
N ASP A 597 18.55 -5.76 0.52
CA ASP A 597 18.79 -5.94 1.94
C ASP A 597 19.63 -7.22 2.16
N GLU A 598 20.11 -7.49 3.38
CA GLU A 598 20.87 -8.70 3.69
C GLU A 598 20.07 -9.97 3.34
N GLY A 599 20.60 -10.76 2.39
CA GLY A 599 19.91 -11.97 1.90
C GLY A 599 18.63 -11.70 1.10
N VAL A 600 18.30 -10.44 0.75
CA VAL A 600 17.07 -10.11 0.01
C VAL A 600 17.38 -9.46 -1.34
N TYR A 601 16.84 -10.05 -2.40
CA TYR A 601 17.04 -9.63 -3.78
C TYR A 601 15.72 -9.22 -4.44
N LEU A 602 15.74 -8.08 -5.13
CA LEU A 602 14.74 -7.72 -6.13
C LEU A 602 15.10 -8.39 -7.45
N ILE A 603 14.21 -9.22 -7.98
CA ILE A 603 14.33 -9.85 -9.30
C ILE A 603 13.37 -9.15 -10.26
N SER A 604 13.82 -8.90 -11.49
CA SER A 604 12.96 -8.33 -12.54
C SER A 604 13.14 -9.07 -13.86
N THR A 605 12.05 -9.30 -14.59
CA THR A 605 12.07 -10.07 -15.84
C THR A 605 11.07 -9.54 -16.86
N ASN A 606 11.50 -9.49 -18.12
CA ASN A 606 10.66 -9.21 -19.30
C ASN A 606 10.47 -10.48 -20.16
N SER A 607 10.53 -11.65 -19.51
CA SER A 607 10.44 -12.97 -20.12
C SER A 607 9.52 -13.85 -19.30
N ASN A 608 8.74 -14.72 -19.96
CA ASN A 608 7.92 -15.72 -19.28
C ASN A 608 8.73 -16.85 -18.64
N GLU A 609 10.05 -16.85 -18.84
CA GLU A 609 10.95 -17.82 -18.23
C GLU A 609 12.27 -17.16 -17.89
N PHE A 610 12.76 -17.43 -16.69
CA PHE A 610 14.06 -16.96 -16.22
C PHE A 610 14.75 -18.00 -15.34
N THR A 611 16.05 -17.83 -15.16
CA THR A 611 16.87 -18.70 -14.31
C THR A 611 17.84 -17.87 -13.48
N LEU A 612 17.98 -18.22 -12.20
CA LEU A 612 18.96 -17.70 -11.27
C LEU A 612 19.91 -18.83 -10.89
N LYS A 613 21.22 -18.57 -10.90
CA LYS A 613 22.24 -19.52 -10.44
C LYS A 613 22.82 -19.03 -9.13
N LEU A 614 22.78 -19.89 -8.13
CA LEU A 614 23.18 -19.58 -6.76
C LEU A 614 24.60 -20.06 -6.49
N GLY A 615 25.24 -19.46 -5.50
CA GLY A 615 26.51 -19.90 -4.93
C GLY A 615 26.39 -21.24 -4.21
N GLU A 616 27.54 -21.79 -3.81
CA GLU A 616 27.62 -22.94 -2.90
C GLU A 616 27.33 -22.52 -1.45
#